data_AF-A0A7S2VHX7-F1
#
_entry.id   AF-A0A7S2VHX7-F1
#
_cell.length_a   1.000
_cell.length_b   1.000
_cell.length_c   1.000
_cell.angle_alpha   90.00
_cell.angle_beta   90.00
_cell.angle_gamma   90.00
#
_symmetry.space_group_name_H-M   'P 1'
#
loop_
_entity.id
_entity.type
_entity.pdbx_description
1 polymer ?
#
loop_
_entity_poly.entity_id
_entity_poly.type
_entity_poly.pdbx_seq_one_letter_code
_entity_poly.pdbx_strand_id
1 'polypeptide(L)'
;GKRQATPRKGGRGGRPKASAAADAPPSPRLELISSEDGEVTKKFKQVLVQIFGRFDADGDKLLGEEELLAFSRAANEDGREFDREELQELRDYFDWRDGPGGGGLTLRGFLQMYHTQTQAREDETWHDLERLGFTGQLEVRAPAAQCAEGGLRDKLEELLRLGEAGEVDAFVDAFVAPDVDEEDRAAFGSGLRGDDGAE
;
A
#
# COMPACT_ATOMS: atom_id res chain seq x y z
N GLY A 1 -7.49 -26.11 75.20
CA GLY A 1 -7.85 -27.55 75.25
C GLY A 1 -8.36 -27.96 73.89
N LYS A 2 -7.82 -29.06 73.35
CA LYS A 2 -8.05 -29.63 72.00
C LYS A 2 -9.48 -30.18 71.80
N ARG A 3 -9.95 -30.21 70.54
CA ARG A 3 -10.57 -31.33 69.78
C ARG A 3 -11.23 -30.76 68.51
N GLN A 4 -10.61 -30.84 67.33
CA GLN A 4 -10.65 -31.94 66.33
C GLN A 4 -12.05 -32.38 65.86
N ALA A 5 -12.34 -32.13 64.58
CA ALA A 5 -13.13 -33.01 63.71
C ALA A 5 -12.74 -32.77 62.23
N THR A 6 -12.16 -33.79 61.61
CA THR A 6 -12.07 -34.02 60.14
C THR A 6 -13.20 -35.00 59.74
N PRO A 7 -13.30 -35.59 58.53
CA PRO A 7 -12.94 -35.21 57.14
C PRO A 7 -14.13 -35.44 56.14
N ARG A 8 -13.94 -35.11 54.84
CA ARG A 8 -14.40 -35.85 53.62
C ARG A 8 -14.27 -34.93 52.40
N LYS A 9 -13.29 -35.06 51.51
CA LYS A 9 -12.93 -36.10 50.51
C LYS A 9 -13.88 -36.14 49.28
N GLY A 10 -13.34 -35.72 48.15
CA GLY A 10 -13.84 -35.91 46.77
C GLY A 10 -13.44 -34.69 45.94
N GLY A 11 -12.61 -34.73 44.90
CA GLY A 11 -12.12 -35.82 44.06
C GLY A 11 -12.32 -35.41 42.59
N ARG A 12 -11.24 -35.51 41.79
CA ARG A 12 -11.12 -35.26 40.34
C ARG A 12 -10.97 -33.78 39.97
N GLY A 13 -9.90 -33.30 39.32
CA GLY A 13 -9.07 -33.94 38.30
C GLY A 13 -9.62 -33.54 36.93
N GLY A 14 -8.97 -32.56 36.28
CA GLY A 14 -9.33 -32.13 34.93
C GLY A 14 -8.67 -30.83 34.49
N ARG A 15 -7.48 -30.97 33.88
CA ARG A 15 -6.81 -30.12 32.86
C ARG A 15 -6.82 -28.57 32.99
N PRO A 16 -5.66 -27.90 32.84
CA PRO A 16 -5.64 -26.47 32.52
C PRO A 16 -6.26 -26.26 31.13
N LYS A 17 -7.29 -25.41 31.05
CA LYS A 17 -7.79 -24.89 29.78
C LYS A 17 -6.77 -23.86 29.27
N ALA A 18 -6.13 -24.18 28.17
CA ALA A 18 -5.47 -23.22 27.32
C ALA A 18 -6.50 -22.33 26.60
N SER A 19 -6.02 -21.15 26.23
CA SER A 19 -6.55 -20.25 25.20
C SER A 19 -7.74 -19.36 25.55
N ALA A 20 -7.41 -18.19 26.10
CA ALA A 20 -8.01 -16.94 25.68
C ALA A 20 -6.85 -16.02 25.27
N ALA A 21 -6.41 -16.16 24.01
CA ALA A 21 -5.62 -15.14 23.34
C ALA A 21 -6.61 -14.07 22.86
N ALA A 22 -6.88 -13.11 23.74
CA ALA A 22 -7.53 -11.85 23.40
C ALA A 22 -6.90 -10.81 24.33
N ASP A 23 -6.48 -9.69 23.76
CA ASP A 23 -5.75 -8.60 24.41
C ASP A 23 -4.25 -8.86 24.67
N ALA A 24 -3.47 -9.01 23.59
CA ALA A 24 -2.11 -8.48 23.64
C ALA A 24 -2.23 -6.94 23.53
N PRO A 25 -1.62 -6.14 24.44
CA PRO A 25 -1.57 -4.70 24.26
C PRO A 25 -0.94 -4.39 22.88
N PRO A 26 -1.41 -3.37 22.14
CA PRO A 26 -0.80 -3.00 20.88
C PRO A 26 0.69 -2.79 21.13
N SER A 27 1.54 -3.53 20.41
CA SER A 27 2.98 -3.33 20.51
C SER A 27 3.27 -1.85 20.26
N PRO A 28 4.09 -1.19 21.10
CA PRO A 28 4.29 0.24 20.99
C PRO A 28 4.79 0.57 19.58
N ARG A 29 4.14 1.55 18.94
CA ARG A 29 4.59 2.11 17.65
C ARG A 29 6.03 2.57 17.82
N LEU A 30 6.87 2.32 16.80
CA LEU A 30 8.22 2.87 16.78
C LEU A 30 8.16 4.40 16.79
N GLU A 31 9.25 5.03 17.16
CA GLU A 31 9.34 6.48 17.12
C GLU A 31 9.59 6.95 15.67
N LEU A 32 8.77 7.88 15.17
CA LEU A 32 8.93 8.46 13.84
C LEU A 32 9.93 9.62 13.84
N ILE A 33 9.87 10.47 14.86
CA ILE A 33 10.80 11.58 15.08
C ILE A 33 11.54 11.35 16.40
N SER A 34 12.87 11.37 16.36
CA SER A 34 13.73 11.22 17.53
C SER A 34 13.46 12.31 18.56
N SER A 35 13.14 11.92 19.79
CA SER A 35 12.96 12.82 20.93
C SER A 35 14.24 13.57 21.30
N GLU A 36 15.41 13.08 20.90
CA GLU A 36 16.71 13.68 21.26
C GLU A 36 17.10 14.85 20.36
N ASP A 37 16.85 14.72 19.06
CA ASP A 37 17.36 15.62 18.02
C ASP A 37 16.27 16.21 17.14
N GLY A 38 15.02 15.76 17.29
CA GLY A 38 13.88 16.22 16.51
C GLY A 38 13.95 15.79 15.04
N GLU A 39 14.85 14.89 14.66
CA GLU A 39 14.97 14.40 13.29
C GLU A 39 14.13 13.14 13.05
N VAL A 40 13.73 12.94 11.80
CA VAL A 40 13.13 11.69 11.34
C VAL A 40 14.07 10.51 11.64
N THR A 41 13.57 9.47 12.29
CA THR A 41 14.37 8.31 12.68
C THR A 41 14.91 7.55 11.45
N LYS A 42 16.04 6.85 11.59
CA LYS A 42 16.66 6.12 10.47
C LYS A 42 15.73 5.10 9.83
N LYS A 43 14.95 4.38 10.63
CA LYS A 43 13.97 3.41 10.14
C LYS A 43 12.85 4.09 9.38
N PHE A 44 12.34 5.23 9.87
CA PHE A 44 11.30 5.95 9.18
C PHE A 44 11.82 6.57 7.87
N LYS A 45 13.03 7.12 7.84
CA LYS A 45 13.70 7.54 6.60
C LYS A 45 13.78 6.40 5.57
N GLN A 46 14.13 5.18 6.00
CA GLN A 46 14.16 4.02 5.10
C GLN A 46 12.79 3.67 4.53
N VAL A 47 11.74 3.74 5.34
CA VAL A 47 10.35 3.55 4.88
C VAL A 47 9.94 4.63 3.89
N LEU A 48 10.24 5.89 4.15
CA LEU A 48 9.94 6.99 3.24
C LEU A 48 10.68 6.86 1.90
N VAL A 49 11.92 6.36 1.90
CA VAL A 49 12.64 6.04 0.64
C VAL A 49 11.92 4.93 -0.13
N GLN A 50 11.40 3.90 0.55
CA GLN A 50 10.66 2.83 -0.11
C GLN A 50 9.33 3.32 -0.68
N ILE A 51 8.62 4.19 0.05
CA ILE A 51 7.38 4.81 -0.43
C ILE A 51 7.68 5.68 -1.64
N PHE A 52 8.67 6.56 -1.55
CA PHE A 52 9.10 7.41 -2.67
C PHE A 52 9.39 6.58 -3.92
N GLY A 53 10.25 5.57 -3.82
CA GLY A 53 10.58 4.70 -4.95
C GLY A 53 9.43 3.80 -5.44
N ARG A 54 8.33 3.68 -4.69
CA ARG A 54 7.13 2.97 -5.12
C ARG A 54 6.23 3.84 -6.01
N PHE A 55 6.25 5.15 -5.79
CA PHE A 55 5.43 6.11 -6.54
C PHE A 55 6.19 6.84 -7.65
N ASP A 56 7.53 6.81 -7.63
CA ASP A 56 8.42 7.18 -8.74
C ASP A 56 8.30 6.13 -9.86
N ALA A 57 7.25 6.27 -10.67
CA ALA A 57 6.84 5.31 -11.68
C ALA A 57 7.71 5.38 -12.93
N ASP A 58 8.22 6.57 -13.26
CA ASP A 58 9.11 6.79 -14.40
C ASP A 58 10.61 6.63 -14.05
N GLY A 59 10.96 6.61 -12.76
CA GLY A 59 12.31 6.38 -12.26
C GLY A 59 13.23 7.60 -12.39
N ASP A 60 12.67 8.81 -12.58
CA ASP A 60 13.43 10.05 -12.75
C ASP A 60 13.92 10.66 -11.41
N LYS A 61 13.55 10.01 -10.30
CA LYS A 61 13.86 10.37 -8.91
C LYS A 61 13.17 11.63 -8.43
N LEU A 62 12.06 11.99 -9.05
CA LEU A 62 11.09 12.98 -8.60
C LEU A 62 9.74 12.31 -8.43
N LEU A 63 8.85 13.00 -7.73
CA LEU A 63 7.43 12.72 -7.81
C LEU A 63 6.77 13.88 -8.54
N GLY A 64 6.43 13.66 -9.80
CA GLY A 64 5.66 14.59 -10.62
C GLY A 64 4.22 14.72 -10.15
N GLU A 65 3.44 15.56 -10.82
CA GLU A 65 2.03 15.80 -10.46
C GLU A 65 1.22 14.50 -10.45
N GLU A 66 1.29 13.70 -11.51
CA GLU A 66 0.54 12.43 -11.62
C GLU A 66 0.91 11.43 -10.53
N GLU A 67 2.19 11.38 -10.15
CA GLU A 67 2.71 10.48 -9.13
C GLU A 67 2.32 10.94 -7.72
N LEU A 68 2.30 12.26 -7.48
CA LEU A 68 1.79 12.85 -6.24
C LEU A 68 0.28 12.66 -6.08
N LEU A 69 -0.49 12.72 -7.17
CA LEU A 69 -1.92 12.37 -7.17
C LEU A 69 -2.12 10.89 -6.83
N ALA A 70 -1.34 9.99 -7.44
CA ALA A 70 -1.37 8.56 -7.14
C ALA A 70 -0.98 8.26 -5.68
N PHE A 71 0.03 8.96 -5.16
CA PHE A 71 0.48 8.87 -3.77
C PHE A 71 -0.60 9.34 -2.79
N SER A 72 -1.15 10.54 -2.98
CA SER A 72 -2.16 11.12 -2.10
C SER A 72 -3.43 10.25 -2.07
N ARG A 73 -3.88 9.74 -3.22
CA ARG A 73 -4.99 8.78 -3.29
C ARG A 73 -4.74 7.50 -2.49
N ALA A 74 -3.49 7.02 -2.44
CA ALA A 74 -3.14 5.82 -1.70
C ALA A 74 -2.93 6.05 -0.19
N ALA A 75 -2.50 7.25 0.20
CA ALA A 75 -2.25 7.62 1.59
C ALA A 75 -3.52 8.06 2.33
N ASN A 76 -4.38 8.84 1.67
CA ASN A 76 -5.57 9.43 2.29
C ASN A 76 -6.70 8.41 2.51
N GLU A 77 -7.42 8.53 3.64
CA GLU A 77 -8.54 7.64 4.01
C GLU A 77 -9.65 7.60 2.97
N ASP A 78 -10.00 8.77 2.46
CA ASP A 78 -11.11 8.96 1.53
C ASP A 78 -10.69 8.74 0.07
N GLY A 79 -9.44 8.33 -0.15
CA GLY A 79 -8.85 8.29 -1.49
C GLY A 79 -8.74 9.67 -2.15
N ARG A 80 -8.76 10.74 -1.34
CA ARG A 80 -8.59 12.12 -1.82
C ARG A 80 -7.22 12.26 -2.48
N GLU A 81 -7.22 12.85 -3.65
CA GLU A 81 -6.03 13.31 -4.35
C GLU A 81 -5.68 14.72 -3.89
N PHE A 82 -4.40 15.08 -3.97
CA PHE A 82 -4.00 16.47 -3.76
C PHE A 82 -4.68 17.38 -4.78
N ASP A 83 -5.20 18.50 -4.30
CA ASP A 83 -5.69 19.54 -5.18
C ASP A 83 -4.55 20.44 -5.67
N ARG A 84 -4.89 21.36 -6.58
CA ARG A 84 -3.92 22.26 -7.18
C ARG A 84 -3.25 23.19 -6.18
N GLU A 85 -3.94 23.53 -5.10
CA GLU A 85 -3.44 24.42 -4.06
C GLU A 85 -2.41 23.67 -3.21
N GLU A 86 -2.72 22.44 -2.80
CA GLU A 86 -1.79 21.54 -2.10
C GLU A 86 -0.55 21.22 -2.94
N LEU A 87 -0.70 20.94 -4.24
CA LEU A 87 0.43 20.71 -5.15
C LEU A 87 1.32 21.97 -5.29
N GLN A 88 0.72 23.16 -5.32
CA GLN A 88 1.46 24.41 -5.34
C GLN A 88 2.20 24.65 -4.01
N GLU A 89 1.57 24.36 -2.88
CA GLU A 89 2.22 24.42 -1.56
C GLU A 89 3.42 23.46 -1.48
N LEU A 90 3.28 22.24 -2.02
CA LEU A 90 4.40 21.29 -2.07
C LEU A 90 5.59 21.86 -2.83
N ARG A 91 5.32 22.54 -3.95
CA ARG A 91 6.34 23.19 -4.76
C ARG A 91 6.97 24.40 -4.09
N ASP A 92 6.20 25.18 -3.33
CA ASP A 92 6.64 26.44 -2.73
C ASP A 92 7.41 26.23 -1.42
N TYR A 93 7.06 25.21 -0.64
CA TYR A 93 7.59 24.99 0.71
C TYR A 93 8.61 23.86 0.84
N PHE A 94 8.63 22.91 -0.09
CA PHE A 94 9.55 21.77 -0.03
C PHE A 94 10.50 21.75 -1.22
N ASP A 95 11.51 20.89 -1.11
CA ASP A 95 12.52 20.76 -2.16
C ASP A 95 11.92 20.19 -3.45
N TRP A 96 11.73 21.07 -4.42
CA TRP A 96 11.19 20.80 -5.75
C TRP A 96 12.28 20.97 -6.80
N ARG A 97 12.32 20.07 -7.80
CA ARG A 97 13.21 20.21 -8.95
C ARG A 97 12.37 20.53 -10.19
N ASP A 98 12.63 21.69 -10.79
CA ASP A 98 12.02 22.03 -12.08
C ASP A 98 12.52 21.10 -13.19
N GLY A 99 11.63 20.80 -14.14
CA GLY A 99 11.92 19.94 -15.27
C GLY A 99 10.91 20.12 -16.40
N PRO A 100 11.11 19.44 -17.54
CA PRO A 100 10.10 19.35 -18.59
C PRO A 100 8.78 18.84 -17.98
N GLY A 101 7.66 19.49 -18.29
CA GLY A 101 6.36 19.09 -17.73
C GLY A 101 6.05 19.61 -16.33
N GLY A 102 6.88 20.50 -15.75
CA GLY A 102 6.59 21.14 -14.45
C GLY A 102 7.52 20.72 -13.31
N GLY A 103 8.31 19.66 -13.51
CA GLY A 103 9.22 19.13 -12.49
C GLY A 103 8.51 18.24 -11.48
N GLY A 104 9.12 18.04 -10.32
CA GLY A 104 8.58 17.18 -9.27
C GLY A 104 9.26 17.33 -7.91
N LEU A 105 8.63 16.75 -6.90
CA LEU A 105 9.11 16.73 -5.52
C LEU A 105 10.31 15.78 -5.41
N THR A 106 11.42 16.25 -4.84
CA THR A 106 12.60 15.38 -4.66
C THR A 106 12.41 14.48 -3.44
N LEU A 107 13.22 13.41 -3.32
CA LEU A 107 13.27 12.61 -2.10
C LEU A 107 13.56 13.47 -0.84
N ARG A 108 14.39 14.51 -0.99
CA ARG A 108 14.65 15.44 0.11
C ARG A 108 13.40 16.22 0.49
N GLY A 109 12.65 16.71 -0.49
CA GLY A 109 11.38 17.42 -0.27
C GLY A 109 10.34 16.52 0.38
N PHE A 110 10.25 15.27 -0.08
CA PHE A 110 9.36 14.27 0.50
C PHE A 110 9.67 13.96 1.98
N LEU A 111 10.96 13.85 2.34
CA LEU A 111 11.37 13.69 3.73
C LEU A 111 11.02 14.94 4.59
N GLN A 112 11.18 16.14 4.04
CA GLN A 112 10.82 17.39 4.72
C GLN A 112 9.31 17.54 4.93
N MET A 113 8.52 17.15 3.94
CA MET A 113 7.06 17.11 4.00
C MET A 113 6.60 16.21 5.15
N TYR A 114 7.05 14.94 5.16
CA TYR A 114 6.71 14.00 6.22
C TYR A 114 7.22 14.42 7.59
N HIS A 115 8.41 15.01 7.68
CA HIS A 115 8.92 15.56 8.93
C HIS A 115 7.99 16.65 9.49
N THR A 116 7.57 17.59 8.63
CA THR A 116 6.68 18.70 9.00
C THR A 116 5.29 18.19 9.43
N GLN A 117 4.69 17.30 8.65
CA GLN A 117 3.40 16.67 8.97
C GLN A 117 3.48 15.90 10.30
N THR A 118 4.52 15.09 10.48
CA THR A 118 4.68 14.25 11.68
C THR A 118 4.90 15.09 12.95
N GLN A 119 5.60 16.23 12.85
CA GLN A 119 5.70 17.17 13.98
C GLN A 119 4.36 17.77 14.37
N ALA A 120 3.50 18.06 13.39
CA ALA A 120 2.19 18.63 13.65
C ALA A 120 1.20 17.58 14.19
N ARG A 121 1.16 16.40 13.55
CA ARG A 121 0.20 15.31 13.80
C ARG A 121 0.79 13.94 13.46
N GLU A 122 1.50 13.36 14.42
CA GLU A 122 2.11 12.03 14.26
C GLU A 122 1.10 10.93 13.93
N ASP A 123 -0.13 11.01 14.46
CA ASP A 123 -1.17 10.01 14.22
C ASP A 123 -1.59 9.93 12.74
N GLU A 124 -1.62 11.06 12.03
CA GLU A 124 -1.94 11.10 10.59
C GLU A 124 -0.85 10.38 9.79
N THR A 125 0.42 10.61 10.13
CA THR A 125 1.54 9.88 9.52
C THR A 125 1.41 8.37 9.74
N TRP A 126 1.01 7.92 10.93
CA TRP A 126 0.78 6.50 11.18
C TRP A 126 -0.36 5.93 10.36
N HIS A 127 -1.43 6.68 10.15
CA HIS A 127 -2.53 6.26 9.29
C HIS A 127 -2.10 6.13 7.82
N ASP A 128 -1.29 7.05 7.31
CA ASP A 128 -0.72 6.96 5.97
C ASP A 128 0.14 5.70 5.83
N LEU A 129 1.03 5.47 6.80
CA LEU A 129 1.91 4.29 6.83
C LEU A 129 1.12 2.98 6.86
N GLU A 130 0.07 2.90 7.69
CA GLU A 130 -0.78 1.71 7.78
C GLU A 130 -1.49 1.40 6.44
N ARG A 131 -1.95 2.43 5.72
CA ARG A 131 -2.59 2.31 4.40
C ARG A 131 -1.61 1.94 3.29
N LEU A 132 -0.41 2.50 3.34
CA LEU A 132 0.69 2.14 2.43
C LEU A 132 1.23 0.72 2.70
N GLY A 133 0.75 0.07 3.76
CA GLY A 133 1.00 -1.32 4.07
C GLY A 133 2.11 -1.53 5.09
N PHE A 134 2.49 -0.53 5.87
CA PHE A 134 3.48 -0.65 6.95
C PHE A 134 2.80 -1.01 8.28
N THR A 135 3.55 -1.68 9.15
CA THR A 135 3.14 -1.99 10.52
C THR A 135 3.64 -0.92 11.49
N GLY A 136 3.16 -0.94 12.73
CA GLY A 136 3.69 -0.09 13.81
C GLY A 136 5.18 -0.28 14.11
N GLN A 137 5.83 -1.30 13.54
CA GLN A 137 7.27 -1.54 13.61
C GLN A 137 8.04 -1.06 12.37
N LEU A 138 7.40 -0.27 11.48
CA LEU A 138 7.97 0.21 10.22
C LEU A 138 8.42 -0.91 9.28
N GLU A 139 7.75 -2.06 9.38
CA GLU A 139 7.96 -3.20 8.50
C GLU A 139 6.81 -3.27 7.50
N VAL A 140 7.08 -3.65 6.26
CA VAL A 140 6.03 -3.95 5.27
C VAL A 140 5.20 -5.10 5.83
N ARG A 141 3.89 -4.90 5.96
CA ARG A 141 2.94 -5.95 6.28
C ARG A 141 3.10 -6.99 5.19
N ALA A 142 3.58 -8.18 5.56
CA ALA A 142 3.55 -9.31 4.65
C ALA A 142 2.13 -9.35 4.07
N PRO A 143 1.97 -9.54 2.74
CA PRO A 143 0.65 -9.73 2.19
C PRO A 143 0.03 -10.82 3.06
N ALA A 144 -1.11 -10.51 3.69
CA ALA A 144 -1.89 -11.58 4.29
C ALA A 144 -1.96 -12.64 3.19
N ALA A 145 -1.56 -13.88 3.47
CA ALA A 145 -1.55 -14.97 2.50
C ALA A 145 -2.98 -15.36 2.03
N GLN A 146 -3.90 -14.40 2.04
CA GLN A 146 -5.32 -14.47 1.78
C GLN A 146 -5.70 -13.11 1.16
N CYS A 147 -6.22 -13.16 -0.07
CA CYS A 147 -6.77 -12.06 -0.87
C CYS A 147 -5.81 -11.29 -1.81
N ALA A 148 -5.12 -11.97 -2.74
CA ALA A 148 -4.83 -11.45 -4.10
C ALA A 148 -4.03 -12.42 -4.99
N GLU A 149 -3.29 -13.38 -4.44
CA GLU A 149 -2.45 -14.26 -5.26
C GLU A 149 -3.20 -15.36 -6.02
N GLY A 150 -4.45 -15.65 -5.65
CA GLY A 150 -5.33 -16.49 -6.47
C GLY A 150 -5.76 -15.76 -7.74
N GLY A 151 -6.37 -14.58 -7.60
CA GLY A 151 -7.01 -13.90 -8.73
C GLY A 151 -6.08 -13.51 -9.87
N LEU A 152 -4.84 -13.08 -9.61
CA LEU A 152 -3.92 -12.71 -10.69
C LEU A 152 -3.33 -13.94 -11.39
N ARG A 153 -3.04 -15.00 -10.64
CA ARG A 153 -2.53 -16.24 -11.20
C ARG A 153 -3.62 -17.00 -11.96
N ASP A 154 -4.82 -17.05 -11.41
CA ASP A 154 -5.99 -17.64 -12.05
C ASP A 154 -6.33 -16.88 -13.35
N LYS A 155 -6.27 -15.53 -13.32
CA LYS A 155 -6.41 -14.71 -14.53
C LYS A 155 -5.32 -14.97 -15.56
N LEU A 156 -4.07 -15.14 -15.12
CA LEU A 156 -2.97 -15.45 -16.04
C LEU A 156 -3.12 -16.84 -16.67
N GLU A 157 -3.52 -17.84 -15.88
CA GLU A 157 -3.80 -19.20 -16.36
C GLU A 157 -5.02 -19.22 -17.32
N GLU A 158 -6.05 -18.40 -17.06
CA GLU A 158 -7.21 -18.20 -17.94
C GLU A 158 -6.80 -17.54 -19.28
N LEU A 159 -6.01 -16.45 -19.24
CA LEU A 159 -5.53 -15.77 -20.44
C LEU A 159 -4.64 -16.68 -21.31
N LEU A 160 -3.75 -17.47 -20.69
CA LEU A 160 -2.93 -18.45 -21.40
C LEU A 160 -3.79 -19.52 -22.07
N ARG A 161 -4.81 -20.03 -21.38
CA ARG A 161 -5.75 -21.01 -21.93
C ARG A 161 -6.54 -20.44 -23.11
N LEU A 162 -7.04 -19.21 -23.01
CA LEU A 162 -7.80 -18.54 -24.09
C LEU A 162 -6.91 -18.30 -25.32
N GLY A 163 -5.66 -17.91 -25.09
CA GLY A 163 -4.65 -17.77 -26.15
C GLY A 163 -4.34 -19.11 -26.86
N GLU A 164 -4.17 -20.19 -26.10
CA GLU A 164 -3.93 -21.54 -26.66
C GLU A 164 -5.15 -22.11 -27.40
N ALA A 165 -6.37 -21.75 -26.97
CA ALA A 165 -7.62 -22.18 -27.61
C ALA A 165 -7.95 -21.40 -28.90
N GLY A 166 -7.25 -20.29 -29.18
CA GLY A 166 -7.55 -19.42 -30.31
C GLY A 166 -8.86 -18.63 -30.15
N GLU A 167 -9.36 -18.48 -28.93
CA GLU A 167 -10.60 -17.77 -28.61
C GLU A 167 -10.31 -16.27 -28.45
N VAL A 168 -9.95 -15.61 -29.56
CA VAL A 168 -9.48 -14.22 -29.56
C VAL A 168 -10.51 -13.26 -28.97
N ASP A 169 -11.81 -13.43 -29.24
CA ASP A 169 -12.84 -12.54 -28.68
C ASP A 169 -12.91 -12.64 -27.15
N ALA A 170 -12.87 -13.86 -26.61
CA ALA A 170 -12.88 -14.10 -25.17
C ALA A 170 -11.58 -13.63 -24.50
N PHE A 171 -10.45 -13.74 -25.19
CA PHE A 171 -9.17 -13.20 -24.73
C PHE A 171 -9.21 -11.67 -24.63
N VAL A 172 -9.72 -10.99 -25.66
CA VAL A 172 -9.90 -9.54 -25.65
C VAL A 172 -10.89 -9.12 -24.56
N ASP A 173 -11.97 -9.88 -24.38
CA ASP A 173 -12.96 -9.60 -23.33
C ASP A 173 -12.42 -9.76 -21.91
N ALA A 174 -11.50 -10.71 -21.70
CA ALA A 174 -10.86 -10.95 -20.41
C ALA A 174 -9.69 -9.97 -20.14
N PHE A 175 -9.06 -9.45 -21.20
CA PHE A 175 -7.85 -8.64 -21.13
C PHE A 175 -8.12 -7.13 -21.17
N VAL A 176 -9.09 -6.69 -21.98
CA VAL A 176 -9.40 -5.28 -22.20
C VAL A 176 -10.44 -4.83 -21.18
N ALA A 177 -10.18 -3.67 -20.56
CA ALA A 177 -11.07 -3.10 -19.57
C ALA A 177 -12.45 -2.79 -20.18
N PRO A 178 -13.56 -2.96 -19.44
CA PRO A 178 -14.91 -2.79 -19.97
C PRO A 178 -15.25 -1.33 -20.35
N ASP A 179 -14.43 -0.38 -19.91
CA ASP A 179 -14.49 1.05 -20.22
C ASP A 179 -13.84 1.43 -21.55
N VAL A 180 -13.18 0.49 -22.25
CA VAL A 180 -12.68 0.71 -23.60
C VAL A 180 -13.83 0.61 -24.60
N ASP A 181 -13.95 1.61 -25.47
CA ASP A 181 -14.97 1.69 -26.50
C ASP A 181 -14.92 0.47 -27.45
N GLU A 182 -16.08 0.06 -27.95
CA GLU A 182 -16.26 -1.16 -28.75
C GLU A 182 -15.47 -1.14 -30.06
N GLU A 183 -15.20 0.05 -30.61
CA GLU A 183 -14.38 0.26 -31.82
C GLU A 183 -12.89 -0.05 -31.56
N ASP A 184 -12.33 0.43 -30.45
CA ASP A 184 -10.94 0.14 -30.05
C ASP A 184 -10.76 -1.33 -29.66
N ARG A 185 -11.76 -1.90 -28.99
CA ARG A 185 -11.81 -3.33 -28.65
C ARG A 185 -11.81 -4.21 -29.91
N ALA A 186 -12.59 -3.83 -30.93
CA ALA A 186 -12.66 -4.55 -32.20
C ALA A 186 -11.37 -4.41 -33.04
N ALA A 187 -10.74 -3.22 -33.02
CA ALA A 187 -9.46 -2.99 -33.68
C ALA A 187 -8.36 -3.88 -33.08
N PHE A 188 -8.31 -3.99 -31.76
CA PHE A 188 -7.35 -4.84 -31.04
C PHE A 188 -7.56 -6.33 -31.36
N GLY A 189 -8.80 -6.81 -31.40
CA GLY A 189 -9.12 -8.19 -31.79
C GLY A 189 -8.77 -8.52 -33.24
N SER A 190 -8.91 -7.56 -34.15
CA SER A 190 -8.59 -7.73 -35.57
C SER A 190 -7.07 -7.88 -35.79
N GLY A 191 -6.26 -7.08 -35.11
CA GLY A 191 -4.80 -7.19 -35.16
C GLY A 191 -4.27 -8.51 -34.59
N LEU A 192 -4.94 -9.08 -33.57
CA LEU A 192 -4.59 -10.40 -33.03
C LEU A 192 -4.96 -11.57 -33.96
N ARG A 193 -6.00 -11.41 -34.77
CA ARG A 193 -6.39 -12.42 -35.79
C ARG A 193 -5.52 -12.36 -37.04
N GLY A 194 -4.72 -11.30 -37.20
CA GLY A 194 -3.92 -11.07 -38.40
C GLY A 194 -4.77 -10.71 -39.62
N ASP A 195 -5.97 -10.15 -39.41
CA ASP A 195 -6.87 -9.71 -40.47
C ASP A 195 -6.62 -8.23 -40.85
N ASP A 196 -5.41 -7.72 -40.59
CA ASP A 196 -4.95 -6.44 -41.14
C ASP A 196 -4.83 -6.60 -42.65
N GLY A 197 -5.92 -6.22 -43.33
CA GLY A 197 -6.05 -6.19 -44.78
C GLY A 197 -4.82 -5.58 -45.43
N ALA A 198 -4.09 -6.43 -46.13
CA ALA A 198 -3.22 -6.00 -47.21
C ALA A 198 -4.10 -5.36 -48.30
N GLU A 199 -4.07 -4.04 -48.39
CA GLU A 199 -4.15 -3.30 -49.66
C GLU A 199 -2.92 -2.40 -49.81
#